data_AF-A0A3L6MVD8-F1
#
_entry.id   AF-A0A3L6MVD8-F1
#
_cell.length_a   1.000
_cell.length_b   1.000
_cell.length_c   1.000
_cell.angle_alpha   90.00
_cell.angle_beta   90.00
_cell.angle_gamma   90.00
#
_symmetry.space_group_name_H-M   'P 1'
#
loop_
_entity.id
_entity.type
_entity.pdbx_description
1 polymer ?
#
loop_
_entity_poly.entity_id
_entity_poly.type
_entity_poly.pdbx_seq_one_letter_code
_entity_poly.pdbx_strand_id
1 'polypeptide(L)'
;MLTASELEELPVLPNDTSDFTEGTYTIPCHKKKELTAEGPDIVNKIWFHTQPLDTDTIQRIHCMKLVAKSRDQGFSDDPLAGNWTWFEIAILKTKYSEEPRVKDGIQLVWVSHRNRFLSKDYGWEEGVEFGKDHDIFRLLEEGNVIAVRLCARFQAWQIKARTGYLVLDIGAPVPRKALQYGQTKQTVLSIQEVFDEVNSTILPNSMQISAPPSDLLFRAEMLTSASEKPLRVLSLDGGGVRGVAALMHLDAIMKKVAPGKKPCEVFDMIGGTSTGGFIAIMLGRLQMTIEDALKQYKKFMGTVFPTSRWTTVSLVKSGSKWDASELEKCIKQLVQEQLGQDPDQVLLLDEESAKTCKVFVMATRQEGANNQAPVLFRSYENPLEKSELPGIKLWEAARATSAAPMYFAPLEVGGYKFLDGGLQANNPMGWLWNEVLSVFGPARSTNCFLSIGTGIAAAKAVGDVRNLKGFTESVASIATNSEITNLLFRSLINAFAPRPMVKKYYRFNVGDGLPEWTEDDDGNWTWKLLETRVEGGVAEMDDITAIDATEEQAKKYIALAGAQKMIEECAEILREDI
;
A
#
# COMPACT_ATOMS: atom_id res chain seq x y z
N MET A 1 -8.69 -24.64 12.77
CA MET A 1 -8.02 -24.03 13.93
C MET A 1 -8.04 -25.06 15.04
N LEU A 2 -6.91 -25.26 15.71
CA LEU A 2 -6.88 -26.09 16.92
C LEU A 2 -7.48 -25.28 18.06
N THR A 3 -8.47 -25.84 18.73
CA THR A 3 -9.05 -25.32 19.96
C THR A 3 -8.00 -25.30 21.08
N ALA A 4 -8.25 -24.50 22.11
CA ALA A 4 -7.36 -24.45 23.27
C ALA A 4 -7.16 -25.82 23.94
N SER A 5 -8.19 -26.67 23.94
CA SER A 5 -8.11 -28.03 24.45
C SER A 5 -7.21 -28.91 23.57
N GLU A 6 -7.33 -28.81 22.25
CA GLU A 6 -6.46 -29.54 21.32
C GLU A 6 -4.99 -29.09 21.43
N LEU A 7 -4.72 -27.81 21.70
CA LEU A 7 -3.35 -27.32 21.94
C LEU A 7 -2.73 -27.85 23.24
N GLU A 8 -3.54 -28.09 24.28
CA GLU A 8 -3.08 -28.69 25.55
C GLU A 8 -2.74 -30.18 25.42
N GLU A 9 -3.39 -30.89 24.49
CA GLU A 9 -3.18 -32.32 24.25
C GLU A 9 -1.93 -32.61 23.39
N LEU A 10 -1.41 -31.59 22.67
CA LEU A 10 -0.21 -31.75 21.87
C LEU A 10 1.05 -31.99 22.73
N PRO A 11 1.99 -32.85 22.28
CA PRO A 11 3.21 -33.11 23.01
C PRO A 11 4.07 -31.85 23.14
N VAL A 12 4.70 -31.68 24.31
CA VAL A 12 5.67 -30.59 24.53
C VAL A 12 6.97 -30.95 23.83
N LEU A 13 7.59 -29.98 23.13
CA LEU A 13 8.89 -30.20 22.50
C LEU A 13 9.92 -30.60 23.57
N PRO A 14 10.56 -31.78 23.46
CA PRO A 14 11.47 -32.27 24.49
C PRO A 14 12.75 -31.43 24.55
N ASN A 15 13.34 -31.34 25.76
CA ASN A 15 14.62 -30.66 25.96
C ASN A 15 15.79 -31.39 25.30
N ASP A 16 15.69 -32.72 25.21
CA ASP A 16 16.61 -33.55 24.47
C ASP A 16 16.04 -33.78 23.07
N THR A 17 16.66 -33.14 22.11
CA THR A 17 16.18 -33.06 20.73
C THR A 17 16.76 -34.14 19.83
N SER A 18 17.59 -35.05 20.37
CA SER A 18 18.21 -36.10 19.56
C SER A 18 17.25 -37.23 19.13
N ASP A 19 16.06 -37.34 19.73
CA ASP A 19 15.25 -38.58 19.63
C ASP A 19 13.71 -38.38 19.64
N PHE A 20 13.21 -37.35 18.93
CA PHE A 20 11.76 -37.10 18.81
C PHE A 20 11.23 -37.28 17.38
N THR A 21 10.01 -37.80 17.24
CA THR A 21 9.40 -38.18 15.95
C THR A 21 8.83 -36.97 15.21
N GLU A 22 8.57 -37.11 13.91
CA GLU A 22 7.81 -36.13 13.15
C GLU A 22 6.41 -35.92 13.74
N GLY A 23 5.90 -34.69 13.66
CA GLY A 23 4.61 -34.31 14.23
C GLY A 23 4.56 -32.87 14.71
N THR A 24 3.42 -32.49 15.28
CA THR A 24 3.19 -31.15 15.83
C THR A 24 3.48 -31.14 17.33
N TYR A 25 4.32 -30.20 17.76
CA TYR A 25 4.71 -30.01 19.15
C TYR A 25 4.35 -28.61 19.64
N THR A 26 4.30 -28.45 20.96
CA THR A 26 4.10 -27.12 21.57
C THR A 26 5.21 -26.77 22.55
N ILE A 27 5.40 -25.47 22.73
CA ILE A 27 6.16 -24.89 23.83
C ILE A 27 5.20 -24.00 24.62
N PRO A 28 4.59 -24.53 25.69
CA PRO A 28 3.55 -23.83 26.44
C PRO A 28 4.14 -22.84 27.44
N CYS A 29 3.44 -21.73 27.65
CA CYS A 29 3.68 -20.79 28.74
C CYS A 29 2.37 -20.43 29.42
N HIS A 30 2.25 -20.78 30.70
CA HIS A 30 1.09 -20.43 31.54
C HIS A 30 1.39 -19.26 32.51
N LYS A 31 2.58 -18.68 32.44
CA LYS A 31 2.97 -17.55 33.30
C LYS A 31 2.36 -16.28 32.73
N LYS A 32 1.62 -15.53 33.56
CA LYS A 32 1.08 -14.24 33.13
C LYS A 32 2.20 -13.24 32.87
N LYS A 33 2.01 -12.36 31.89
CA LYS A 33 2.94 -11.27 31.58
C LYS A 33 2.15 -10.05 31.14
N GLU A 34 2.63 -8.87 31.51
CA GLU A 34 2.05 -7.60 31.10
C GLU A 34 3.15 -6.58 30.78
N LEU A 35 2.78 -5.64 29.93
CA LEU A 35 3.61 -4.54 29.45
C LEU A 35 2.73 -3.32 29.19
N THR A 36 3.21 -2.14 29.55
CA THR A 36 2.54 -0.86 29.30
C THR A 36 3.52 0.12 28.71
N ALA A 37 3.11 0.80 27.65
CA ALA A 37 3.88 1.83 27.00
C ALA A 37 3.66 3.19 27.70
N GLU A 38 4.74 3.93 27.91
CA GLU A 38 4.72 5.23 28.60
C GLU A 38 4.87 6.41 27.62
N GLY A 39 5.27 6.15 26.38
CA GLY A 39 5.60 7.18 25.39
C GLY A 39 5.41 6.70 23.94
N PRO A 40 5.91 7.46 22.95
CA PRO A 40 5.70 7.20 21.52
C PRO A 40 6.54 6.03 20.97
N ASP A 41 7.52 5.56 21.76
CA ASP A 41 8.43 4.49 21.38
C ASP A 41 7.83 3.10 21.60
N ILE A 42 8.35 2.13 20.85
CA ILE A 42 7.99 0.73 21.03
C ILE A 42 8.69 0.22 22.29
N VAL A 43 7.89 -0.20 23.27
CA VAL A 43 8.39 -0.97 24.42
C VAL A 43 8.07 -2.44 24.22
N ASN A 44 8.89 -3.32 24.81
CA ASN A 44 8.72 -4.75 24.66
C ASN A 44 9.15 -5.50 25.94
N LYS A 45 8.74 -6.77 26.06
CA LYS A 45 9.17 -7.65 27.17
C LYS A 45 9.12 -9.12 26.77
N ILE A 46 10.20 -9.86 27.01
CA ILE A 46 10.22 -11.31 26.78
C ILE A 46 9.22 -12.00 27.73
N TRP A 47 8.36 -12.82 27.13
CA TRP A 47 7.37 -13.63 27.82
C TRP A 47 7.88 -15.02 28.15
N PHE A 48 8.28 -15.76 27.12
CA PHE A 48 8.87 -17.09 27.19
C PHE A 48 9.71 -17.35 25.95
N HIS A 49 10.48 -18.42 25.97
CA HIS A 49 11.32 -18.83 24.85
C HIS A 49 11.47 -20.36 24.83
N THR A 50 11.97 -20.88 23.73
CA THR A 50 12.34 -22.29 23.58
C THR A 50 13.56 -22.63 24.44
N GLN A 51 13.81 -23.92 24.65
CA GLN A 51 15.15 -24.40 24.98
C GLN A 51 16.16 -23.99 23.88
N PRO A 52 17.46 -23.91 24.19
CA PRO A 52 18.50 -23.77 23.16
C PRO A 52 18.33 -24.86 22.11
N LEU A 53 18.23 -24.45 20.85
CA LEU A 53 17.98 -25.37 19.73
C LEU A 53 19.31 -25.87 19.16
N ASP A 54 19.39 -27.18 18.90
CA ASP A 54 20.51 -27.75 18.16
C ASP A 54 20.31 -27.63 16.64
N THR A 55 21.37 -27.92 15.89
CA THR A 55 21.35 -27.83 14.43
C THR A 55 20.31 -28.76 13.78
N ASP A 56 20.10 -29.96 14.33
CA ASP A 56 19.12 -30.92 13.80
C ASP A 56 17.69 -30.41 13.95
N THR A 57 17.33 -29.95 15.15
CA THR A 57 16.02 -29.37 15.45
C THR A 57 15.72 -28.19 14.54
N ILE A 58 16.68 -27.28 14.37
CA ILE A 58 16.52 -26.12 13.49
C ILE A 58 16.18 -26.57 12.05
N GLN A 59 16.84 -27.61 11.53
CA GLN A 59 16.59 -28.12 10.20
C GLN A 59 15.23 -28.83 10.06
N ARG A 60 14.72 -29.39 11.15
CA ARG A 60 13.47 -30.16 11.17
C ARG A 60 12.21 -29.33 11.41
N ILE A 61 12.33 -28.10 11.92
CA ILE A 61 11.17 -27.19 12.04
C ILE A 61 10.70 -26.81 10.63
N HIS A 62 9.50 -27.23 10.24
CA HIS A 62 8.86 -26.88 8.96
C HIS A 62 7.91 -25.71 9.11
N CYS A 63 7.30 -25.55 10.27
CA CYS A 63 6.33 -24.50 10.52
C CYS A 63 6.42 -24.06 11.97
N MET A 64 6.18 -22.77 12.20
CA MET A 64 6.01 -22.22 13.52
C MET A 64 4.85 -21.22 13.55
N LYS A 65 4.04 -21.27 14.61
CA LYS A 65 2.96 -20.32 14.85
C LYS A 65 2.77 -20.09 16.34
N LEU A 66 2.53 -18.84 16.75
CA LEU A 66 2.16 -18.51 18.12
C LEU A 66 0.64 -18.49 18.25
N VAL A 67 0.11 -19.12 19.29
CA VAL A 67 -1.28 -18.97 19.71
C VAL A 67 -1.29 -18.41 21.12
N ALA A 68 -1.94 -17.28 21.34
CA ALA A 68 -1.87 -16.56 22.60
C ALA A 68 -3.25 -16.16 23.14
N LYS A 69 -3.48 -16.47 24.42
CA LYS A 69 -4.60 -15.95 25.20
C LYS A 69 -4.22 -14.63 25.84
N SER A 70 -4.77 -13.55 25.33
CA SER A 70 -4.38 -12.18 25.67
C SER A 70 -5.55 -11.21 25.64
N ARG A 71 -5.30 -10.00 26.13
CA ARG A 71 -6.20 -8.84 26.05
C ARG A 71 -5.39 -7.56 26.05
N ASP A 72 -6.00 -6.47 25.60
CA ASP A 72 -5.43 -5.13 25.71
C ASP A 72 -5.94 -4.40 26.97
N GLN A 73 -5.75 -3.08 27.02
CA GLN A 73 -6.31 -2.22 28.08
C GLN A 73 -7.85 -2.17 28.09
N GLY A 74 -8.51 -2.62 27.01
CA GLY A 74 -9.96 -2.64 26.88
C GLY A 74 -10.62 -1.28 26.57
N PHE A 75 -9.83 -0.28 26.20
CA PHE A 75 -10.29 1.04 25.76
C PHE A 75 -9.25 1.72 24.84
N SER A 76 -9.68 2.65 24.01
CA SER A 76 -8.82 3.57 23.25
C SER A 76 -9.55 4.90 23.18
N ASP A 77 -8.82 6.01 23.39
CA ASP A 77 -9.36 7.36 23.20
C ASP A 77 -9.71 7.62 21.74
N ASP A 78 -8.96 6.98 20.83
CA ASP A 78 -9.24 6.93 19.40
C ASP A 78 -9.23 5.47 18.94
N PRO A 79 -10.39 4.79 18.96
CA PRO A 79 -10.53 3.44 18.43
C PRO A 79 -10.13 3.31 16.96
N LEU A 80 -10.28 4.38 16.19
CA LEU A 80 -10.07 4.34 14.75
C LEU A 80 -8.56 4.34 14.45
N ALA A 81 -7.72 4.95 15.28
CA ALA A 81 -6.26 4.95 15.15
C ALA A 81 -5.59 3.56 15.16
N GLY A 82 -6.36 2.48 15.33
CA GLY A 82 -5.89 1.11 15.21
C GLY A 82 -5.28 0.57 16.49
N ASN A 83 -4.87 -0.70 16.46
CA ASN A 83 -4.36 -1.39 17.64
C ASN A 83 -2.83 -1.30 17.76
N TRP A 84 -2.31 -0.74 18.85
CA TRP A 84 -0.87 -0.57 19.08
C TRP A 84 -0.27 -1.52 20.11
N THR A 85 -0.84 -2.73 20.21
CA THR A 85 -0.29 -3.83 20.99
C THR A 85 -0.22 -5.11 20.16
N TRP A 86 0.91 -5.81 20.23
CA TRP A 86 1.16 -7.01 19.43
C TRP A 86 2.16 -7.95 20.09
N PHE A 87 2.26 -9.17 19.55
CA PHE A 87 3.29 -10.13 19.90
C PHE A 87 4.38 -10.17 18.84
N GLU A 88 5.62 -10.37 19.27
CA GLU A 88 6.76 -10.61 18.38
C GLU A 88 7.41 -11.96 18.66
N ILE A 89 7.99 -12.54 17.63
CA ILE A 89 8.95 -13.63 17.69
C ILE A 89 10.35 -13.05 17.50
N ALA A 90 11.27 -13.40 18.38
CA ALA A 90 12.66 -12.92 18.36
C ALA A 90 13.64 -14.09 18.41
N ILE A 91 14.75 -14.02 17.69
CA ILE A 91 15.88 -14.92 17.90
C ILE A 91 16.76 -14.30 18.97
N LEU A 92 17.03 -15.02 20.06
CA LEU A 92 18.01 -14.61 21.06
C LEU A 92 19.28 -15.45 20.94
N LYS A 93 20.42 -14.84 21.25
CA LYS A 93 21.72 -15.52 21.21
C LYS A 93 21.77 -16.70 22.18
N THR A 94 21.19 -16.54 23.37
CA THR A 94 21.10 -17.58 24.40
C THR A 94 19.81 -17.39 25.21
N LYS A 95 19.44 -18.38 26.03
CA LYS A 95 18.33 -18.27 26.99
C LYS A 95 18.49 -17.18 28.07
N TYR A 96 19.70 -16.63 28.24
CA TYR A 96 19.99 -15.56 29.21
C TYR A 96 20.00 -14.17 28.57
N SER A 97 19.84 -14.10 27.25
CA SER A 97 19.84 -12.82 26.54
C SER A 97 18.52 -12.09 26.79
N GLU A 98 18.60 -10.80 27.10
CA GLU A 98 17.41 -9.96 27.31
C GLU A 98 16.98 -9.23 26.03
N GLU A 99 17.90 -9.09 25.08
CA GLU A 99 17.67 -8.45 23.79
C GLU A 99 17.79 -9.44 22.62
N PRO A 100 17.07 -9.20 21.51
CA PRO A 100 17.20 -9.98 20.30
C PRO A 100 18.62 -9.95 19.77
N ARG A 101 19.00 -11.06 19.16
CA ARG A 101 20.25 -11.17 18.41
C ARG A 101 20.23 -10.14 17.28
N VAL A 102 21.35 -9.48 17.09
CA VAL A 102 21.60 -8.58 15.97
C VAL A 102 22.57 -9.27 15.01
N LYS A 103 22.23 -9.33 13.72
CA LYS A 103 23.09 -9.86 12.66
C LYS A 103 23.18 -8.83 11.53
N ASP A 104 24.40 -8.47 11.13
CA ASP A 104 24.67 -7.40 10.15
C ASP A 104 24.02 -6.05 10.49
N GLY A 105 23.83 -5.78 11.79
CA GLY A 105 23.13 -4.59 12.29
C GLY A 105 21.61 -4.63 12.15
N ILE A 106 21.02 -5.81 11.86
CA ILE A 106 19.58 -6.05 11.80
C ILE A 106 19.13 -6.80 13.05
N GLN A 107 18.11 -6.29 13.74
CA GLN A 107 17.50 -6.96 14.87
C GLN A 107 16.63 -8.13 14.39
N LEU A 108 16.86 -9.35 14.90
CA LEU A 108 16.17 -10.56 14.46
C LEU A 108 14.81 -10.73 15.16
N VAL A 109 13.81 -9.99 14.66
CA VAL A 109 12.44 -9.89 15.22
C VAL A 109 11.40 -9.86 14.11
N TRP A 110 10.24 -10.47 14.38
CA TRP A 110 9.08 -10.57 13.49
C TRP A 110 7.77 -10.46 14.27
N VAL A 111 6.80 -9.66 13.80
CA VAL A 111 5.44 -9.65 14.36
C VAL A 111 4.78 -11.01 14.16
N SER A 112 4.14 -11.51 15.22
CA SER A 112 3.28 -12.69 15.15
C SER A 112 1.83 -12.30 14.85
N HIS A 113 1.23 -11.44 15.67
CA HIS A 113 -0.11 -10.92 15.48
C HIS A 113 -0.33 -9.72 16.41
N ARG A 114 -1.29 -8.87 16.05
CA ARG A 114 -1.81 -7.85 16.95
C ARG A 114 -2.68 -8.49 18.04
N ASN A 115 -2.70 -7.87 19.21
CA ASN A 115 -3.51 -8.28 20.34
C ASN A 115 -5.01 -8.14 20.03
N ARG A 116 -5.90 -8.62 20.90
CA ARG A 116 -7.33 -8.29 20.78
C ARG A 116 -7.58 -6.84 21.14
N PHE A 117 -8.14 -6.11 20.19
CA PHE A 117 -8.40 -4.69 20.34
C PHE A 117 -9.71 -4.41 21.09
N LEU A 118 -9.69 -3.44 22.00
CA LEU A 118 -10.82 -2.98 22.81
C LEU A 118 -11.46 -4.10 23.65
N SER A 119 -10.68 -5.09 24.07
CA SER A 119 -11.18 -6.25 24.80
C SER A 119 -10.76 -6.20 26.26
N LYS A 120 -11.74 -6.15 27.17
CA LYS A 120 -11.49 -6.35 28.59
C LYS A 120 -11.33 -7.82 28.95
N ASP A 121 -11.77 -8.73 28.10
CA ASP A 121 -11.73 -10.17 28.35
C ASP A 121 -10.55 -10.83 27.63
N TYR A 122 -10.00 -11.85 28.28
CA TYR A 122 -8.94 -12.67 27.70
C TYR A 122 -9.50 -13.58 26.61
N GLY A 123 -9.07 -13.35 25.37
CA GLY A 123 -9.43 -14.16 24.21
C GLY A 123 -8.21 -14.83 23.58
N TRP A 124 -8.44 -15.88 22.78
CA TRP A 124 -7.41 -16.55 22.00
C TRP A 124 -7.25 -15.87 20.64
N GLU A 125 -6.00 -15.67 20.22
CA GLU A 125 -5.63 -15.22 18.88
C GLU A 125 -4.51 -16.10 18.32
N GLU A 126 -4.52 -16.29 17.01
CA GLU A 126 -3.50 -17.03 16.27
C GLU A 126 -2.61 -16.06 15.48
N GLY A 127 -1.31 -16.31 15.55
CA GLY A 127 -0.29 -15.60 14.79
C GLY A 127 -0.22 -15.98 13.32
N VAL A 128 0.52 -15.18 12.55
CA VAL A 128 1.00 -15.57 11.22
C VAL A 128 1.81 -16.87 11.30
N GLU A 129 1.75 -17.62 10.22
CA GLU A 129 2.47 -18.88 10.07
C GLU A 129 3.86 -18.64 9.46
N PHE A 130 4.90 -19.03 10.18
CA PHE A 130 6.27 -19.01 9.69
C PHE A 130 6.57 -20.34 9.01
N GLY A 131 6.40 -20.40 7.69
CA GLY A 131 6.60 -21.61 6.89
C GLY A 131 8.07 -21.99 6.68
N LYS A 132 8.29 -23.18 6.11
CA LYS A 132 9.60 -23.87 6.06
C LYS A 132 10.73 -23.06 5.42
N ASP A 133 10.38 -22.18 4.48
CA ASP A 133 11.29 -21.36 3.68
C ASP A 133 11.49 -19.94 4.28
N HIS A 134 10.84 -19.64 5.40
CA HIS A 134 10.90 -18.33 6.05
C HIS A 134 12.31 -18.02 6.59
N ASP A 135 12.70 -16.75 6.48
CA ASP A 135 14.04 -16.26 6.82
C ASP A 135 14.45 -16.56 8.27
N ILE A 136 13.49 -16.59 9.19
CA ILE A 136 13.72 -16.91 10.60
C ILE A 136 14.51 -18.21 10.80
N PHE A 137 14.19 -19.27 10.06
CA PHE A 137 14.87 -20.57 10.19
C PHE A 137 16.24 -20.61 9.50
N ARG A 138 16.49 -19.66 8.57
CA ARG A 138 17.75 -19.50 7.86
C ARG A 138 18.77 -18.67 8.68
N LEU A 139 18.31 -18.05 9.77
CA LEU A 139 19.08 -17.15 10.63
C LEU A 139 19.35 -17.73 12.02
N LEU A 140 18.64 -18.80 12.39
CA LEU A 140 18.93 -19.57 13.58
C LEU A 140 20.30 -20.25 13.46
N GLU A 141 21.04 -20.22 14.56
CA GLU A 141 22.29 -20.95 14.75
C GLU A 141 22.17 -21.82 16.00
N GLU A 142 23.01 -22.85 16.09
CA GLU A 142 23.06 -23.73 17.25
C GLU A 142 23.16 -22.94 18.57
N GLY A 143 22.36 -23.33 19.56
CA GLY A 143 22.28 -22.70 20.86
C GLY A 143 21.41 -21.44 20.92
N ASN A 144 20.92 -20.94 19.77
CA ASN A 144 19.94 -19.85 19.76
C ASN A 144 18.61 -20.33 20.37
N VAL A 145 17.82 -19.37 20.86
CA VAL A 145 16.45 -19.62 21.34
C VAL A 145 15.48 -18.76 20.56
N ILE A 146 14.28 -19.29 20.33
CA ILE A 146 13.17 -18.50 19.78
C ILE A 146 12.35 -17.98 20.96
N ALA A 147 12.20 -16.66 21.05
CA ALA A 147 11.51 -15.99 22.14
C ALA A 147 10.23 -15.30 21.66
N VAL A 148 9.21 -15.34 22.52
CA VAL A 148 7.97 -14.59 22.33
C VAL A 148 8.03 -13.34 23.20
N ARG A 149 7.77 -12.16 22.62
CA ARG A 149 7.76 -10.87 23.30
C ARG A 149 6.39 -10.22 23.20
N LEU A 150 5.99 -9.55 24.28
CA LEU A 150 4.87 -8.61 24.26
C LEU A 150 5.42 -7.27 23.78
N CYS A 151 4.67 -6.55 22.96
CA CYS A 151 5.01 -5.21 22.49
C CYS A 151 3.82 -4.26 22.65
N ALA A 152 4.13 -3.00 22.96
CA ALA A 152 3.17 -1.91 23.04
C ALA A 152 3.82 -0.62 22.58
N ARG A 153 3.03 0.28 21.98
CA ARG A 153 3.47 1.60 21.56
C ARG A 153 2.40 2.63 21.91
N PHE A 154 2.82 3.85 22.20
CA PHE A 154 2.00 4.98 22.65
C PHE A 154 1.55 4.89 24.10
N GLN A 155 1.52 6.04 24.75
CA GLN A 155 1.18 6.19 26.16
C GLN A 155 -0.11 5.44 26.51
N ALA A 156 -0.07 4.70 27.63
CA ALA A 156 -1.17 3.93 28.21
C ALA A 156 -1.64 2.69 27.43
N TRP A 157 -1.07 2.40 26.26
CA TRP A 157 -1.32 1.11 25.59
C TRP A 157 -0.72 -0.04 26.38
N GLN A 158 -1.52 -1.07 26.61
CA GLN A 158 -1.16 -2.17 27.49
C GLN A 158 -1.54 -3.51 26.88
N ILE A 159 -0.63 -4.47 26.97
CA ILE A 159 -0.85 -5.85 26.57
C ILE A 159 -0.72 -6.76 27.78
N LYS A 160 -1.70 -7.65 27.96
CA LYS A 160 -1.73 -8.64 29.05
C LYS A 160 -1.89 -10.03 28.46
N ALA A 161 -0.86 -10.85 28.61
CA ALA A 161 -0.84 -12.24 28.16
C ALA A 161 -1.01 -13.19 29.35
N ARG A 162 -1.80 -14.26 29.17
CA ARG A 162 -2.08 -15.25 30.23
C ARG A 162 -1.51 -16.62 29.92
N THR A 163 -1.80 -17.14 28.73
CA THR A 163 -1.36 -18.45 28.28
C THR A 163 -0.95 -18.36 26.82
N GLY A 164 0.18 -18.94 26.43
CA GLY A 164 0.61 -18.97 25.03
C GLY A 164 1.23 -20.31 24.67
N TYR A 165 1.10 -20.71 23.41
CA TYR A 165 1.72 -21.89 22.83
C TYR A 165 2.49 -21.46 21.60
N LEU A 166 3.78 -21.73 21.57
CA LEU A 166 4.51 -21.75 20.31
C LEU A 166 4.35 -23.14 19.71
N VAL A 167 3.57 -23.25 18.65
CA VAL A 167 3.29 -24.50 17.93
C VAL A 167 4.35 -24.67 16.85
N LEU A 168 4.95 -25.86 16.79
CA LEU A 168 6.01 -26.21 15.87
C LEU A 168 5.65 -27.49 15.13
N ASP A 169 5.63 -27.46 13.81
CA ASP A 169 5.56 -28.68 13.01
C ASP A 169 6.97 -29.15 12.69
N ILE A 170 7.25 -30.40 13.05
CA ILE A 170 8.55 -31.03 12.94
C ILE A 170 8.45 -32.12 11.88
N GLY A 171 9.28 -32.01 10.85
CA GLY A 171 9.38 -33.00 9.78
C GLY A 171 10.80 -33.48 9.54
N ALA A 172 11.05 -33.98 8.34
CA ALA A 172 12.38 -34.35 7.88
C ALA A 172 13.34 -33.14 7.83
N PRO A 173 14.64 -33.31 8.08
CA PRO A 173 15.61 -32.21 8.02
C PRO A 173 15.65 -31.51 6.65
N VAL A 174 15.54 -30.18 6.65
CA VAL A 174 15.67 -29.34 5.45
C VAL A 174 16.93 -28.47 5.60
N PRO A 175 17.99 -28.71 4.80
CA PRO A 175 19.17 -27.85 4.82
C PRO A 175 18.83 -26.48 4.24
N ARG A 176 19.14 -25.42 4.99
CA ARG A 176 18.83 -24.04 4.63
C ARG A 176 20.08 -23.23 4.33
N LYS A 177 20.05 -22.46 3.25
CA LYS A 177 21.13 -21.53 2.92
C LYS A 177 21.08 -20.32 3.85
N ALA A 178 22.16 -20.07 4.57
CA ALA A 178 22.32 -18.92 5.45
C ALA A 178 22.06 -17.60 4.70
N LEU A 179 21.33 -16.70 5.35
CA LEU A 179 21.11 -15.33 4.87
C LEU A 179 22.21 -14.40 5.37
N GLN A 180 22.59 -13.45 4.50
CA GLN A 180 23.43 -12.32 4.83
C GLN A 180 22.62 -11.05 4.54
N TYR A 181 22.33 -10.26 5.58
CA TYR A 181 21.57 -9.03 5.42
C TYR A 181 22.44 -7.86 4.97
N GLY A 182 23.77 -8.01 4.95
CA GLY A 182 24.70 -6.93 4.58
C GLY A 182 24.39 -6.27 3.23
N GLN A 183 24.07 -7.06 2.19
CA GLN A 183 23.72 -6.52 0.87
C GLN A 183 22.36 -5.80 0.90
N THR A 184 21.34 -6.44 1.49
CA THR A 184 19.99 -5.85 1.60
C THR A 184 20.04 -4.53 2.37
N LYS A 185 20.75 -4.49 3.50
CA LYS A 185 20.94 -3.28 4.31
C LYS A 185 21.58 -2.15 3.50
N GLN A 186 22.62 -2.46 2.73
CA GLN A 186 23.29 -1.44 1.92
C GLN A 186 22.38 -0.87 0.84
N THR A 187 21.56 -1.73 0.20
CA THR A 187 20.53 -1.28 -0.75
C THR A 187 19.51 -0.35 -0.08
N VAL A 188 19.04 -0.68 1.12
CA VAL A 188 18.10 0.18 1.88
C VAL A 188 18.74 1.53 2.22
N LEU A 189 20.00 1.54 2.66
CA LEU A 189 20.73 2.78 2.94
C LEU A 189 20.89 3.64 1.68
N SER A 190 21.25 3.04 0.54
CA SER A 190 21.35 3.78 -0.72
C SER A 190 20.01 4.34 -1.19
N ILE A 191 18.89 3.62 -0.96
CA ILE A 191 17.54 4.14 -1.22
C ILE A 191 17.26 5.38 -0.37
N GLN A 192 17.59 5.33 0.93
CA GLN A 192 17.40 6.46 1.83
C GLN A 192 18.24 7.67 1.41
N GLU A 193 19.52 7.47 1.10
CA GLU A 193 20.42 8.54 0.62
C GLU A 193 19.86 9.24 -0.63
N VAL A 194 19.30 8.48 -1.57
CA VAL A 194 18.69 9.05 -2.77
C VAL A 194 17.40 9.79 -2.46
N PHE A 195 16.55 9.28 -1.56
CA PHE A 195 15.37 10.04 -1.11
C PHE A 195 15.76 11.35 -0.44
N ASP A 196 16.78 11.35 0.40
CA ASP A 196 17.31 12.54 1.07
C ASP A 196 17.90 13.54 0.05
N GLU A 197 18.61 13.06 -0.96
CA GLU A 197 19.15 13.89 -2.05
C GLU A 197 18.03 14.50 -2.91
N VAL A 198 17.00 13.72 -3.28
CA VAL A 198 15.82 14.20 -4.01
C VAL A 198 15.06 15.25 -3.18
N ASN A 199 14.85 14.98 -1.89
CA ASN A 199 14.19 15.89 -0.96
C ASN A 199 14.96 17.22 -0.85
N SER A 200 16.29 17.15 -0.76
CA SER A 200 17.14 18.35 -0.59
C SER A 200 17.36 19.16 -1.88
N THR A 201 17.35 18.51 -3.05
CA THR A 201 17.72 19.13 -4.33
C THR A 201 16.51 19.61 -5.14
N ILE A 202 15.41 18.84 -5.15
CA ILE A 202 14.26 19.07 -6.05
C ILE A 202 13.10 19.73 -5.30
N LEU A 203 12.98 19.50 -3.99
CA LEU A 203 11.82 19.86 -3.18
C LEU A 203 12.17 20.78 -1.98
N PRO A 204 13.05 21.80 -2.12
CA PRO A 204 13.54 22.57 -0.97
C PRO A 204 12.46 23.40 -0.25
N ASN A 205 11.30 23.64 -0.90
CA ASN A 205 10.18 24.44 -0.37
C ASN A 205 8.79 23.76 -0.54
N SER A 206 8.72 22.46 -0.82
CA SER A 206 7.44 21.73 -1.01
C SER A 206 7.63 20.23 -0.74
N MET A 207 6.64 19.56 -0.14
CA MET A 207 6.47 18.09 -0.03
C MET A 207 7.75 17.26 0.17
N GLN A 208 8.08 16.91 1.41
CA GLN A 208 9.12 15.91 1.70
C GLN A 208 8.54 14.49 1.57
N ILE A 209 9.24 13.61 0.84
CA ILE A 209 9.01 12.16 0.95
C ILE A 209 9.57 11.74 2.30
N SER A 210 8.70 11.37 3.23
CA SER A 210 9.14 10.96 4.58
C SER A 210 9.80 9.59 4.51
N ALA A 211 11.13 9.53 4.63
CA ALA A 211 11.81 8.28 4.84
C ALA A 211 11.35 7.67 6.18
N PRO A 212 11.13 6.35 6.25
CA PRO A 212 10.76 5.73 7.52
C PRO A 212 11.90 5.89 8.54
N PRO A 213 11.59 6.01 9.85
CA PRO A 213 12.62 6.13 10.89
C PRO A 213 13.62 4.96 10.81
N SER A 214 14.92 5.25 10.84
CA SER A 214 16.01 4.27 10.69
C SER A 214 15.86 3.06 11.62
N ASP A 215 15.38 3.30 12.84
CA ASP A 215 15.34 2.32 13.91
C ASP A 215 14.26 1.25 13.67
N LEU A 216 13.26 1.58 12.85
CA LEU A 216 12.18 0.67 12.45
C LEU A 216 12.52 -0.12 11.18
N LEU A 217 13.46 0.37 10.36
CA LEU A 217 13.84 -0.26 9.09
C LEU A 217 14.82 -1.42 9.26
N PHE A 218 15.67 -1.40 10.29
CA PHE A 218 16.67 -2.46 10.53
C PHE A 218 16.15 -3.60 11.43
N ARG A 219 14.90 -4.01 11.17
CA ARG A 219 14.26 -5.18 11.79
C ARG A 219 14.13 -6.28 10.74
N ALA A 220 14.38 -7.53 11.13
CA ALA A 220 14.38 -8.65 10.19
C ALA A 220 13.04 -8.80 9.46
N GLU A 221 11.91 -8.51 10.11
CA GLU A 221 10.58 -8.45 9.48
C GLU A 221 10.54 -7.54 8.25
N MET A 222 11.04 -6.31 8.36
CA MET A 222 11.04 -5.32 7.26
C MET A 222 12.01 -5.71 6.14
N LEU A 223 12.98 -6.57 6.46
CA LEU A 223 13.98 -7.08 5.54
C LEU A 223 13.71 -8.52 5.11
N THR A 224 12.58 -9.09 5.53
CA THR A 224 12.26 -10.48 5.25
C THR A 224 12.04 -10.63 3.76
N SER A 225 12.94 -11.40 3.16
CA SER A 225 12.96 -11.75 1.75
C SER A 225 12.18 -13.03 1.49
N ALA A 226 11.25 -13.39 2.40
CA ALA A 226 10.52 -14.64 2.37
C ALA A 226 10.09 -14.97 0.94
N SER A 227 10.02 -16.27 0.64
CA SER A 227 9.57 -16.83 -0.65
C SER A 227 8.12 -16.48 -1.01
N GLU A 228 7.62 -15.33 -0.57
CA GLU A 228 6.37 -14.74 -0.98
C GLU A 228 6.50 -14.21 -2.40
N LYS A 229 5.45 -14.44 -3.20
CA LYS A 229 5.32 -13.89 -4.56
C LYS A 229 5.67 -12.40 -4.58
N PRO A 230 6.43 -11.90 -5.55
CA PRO A 230 6.73 -10.47 -5.64
C PRO A 230 5.46 -9.62 -5.71
N LEU A 231 5.50 -8.44 -5.11
CA LEU A 231 4.39 -7.49 -5.11
C LEU A 231 4.12 -6.96 -6.52
N ARG A 232 2.85 -6.66 -6.76
CA ARG A 232 2.33 -6.01 -7.96
C ARG A 232 1.48 -4.84 -7.52
N VAL A 233 1.84 -3.63 -7.94
CA VAL A 233 1.16 -2.42 -7.46
C VAL A 233 0.70 -1.52 -8.60
N LEU A 234 -0.43 -0.85 -8.39
CA LEU A 234 -1.12 -0.03 -9.40
C LEU A 234 -1.26 1.41 -8.91
N SER A 235 -0.83 2.37 -9.74
CA SER A 235 -0.98 3.81 -9.55
C SER A 235 -1.95 4.38 -10.58
N LEU A 236 -2.97 5.11 -10.15
CA LEU A 236 -3.98 5.71 -11.01
C LEU A 236 -3.99 7.24 -10.87
N ASP A 237 -3.70 7.93 -11.96
CA ASP A 237 -3.67 9.40 -11.99
C ASP A 237 -5.07 10.03 -11.89
N GLY A 238 -5.11 11.28 -11.42
CA GLY A 238 -6.28 12.14 -11.56
C GLY A 238 -6.49 12.65 -12.99
N GLY A 239 -7.71 13.09 -13.32
CA GLY A 239 -7.98 13.67 -14.64
C GLY A 239 -9.43 13.77 -15.13
N GLY A 240 -10.43 13.69 -14.26
CA GLY A 240 -11.83 13.90 -14.61
C GLY A 240 -12.41 12.83 -15.54
N VAL A 241 -13.25 13.21 -16.51
CA VAL A 241 -13.90 12.29 -17.47
C VAL A 241 -12.93 11.34 -18.18
N ARG A 242 -11.65 11.72 -18.26
CA ARG A 242 -10.59 10.93 -18.88
C ARG A 242 -10.21 9.65 -18.13
N GLY A 243 -10.73 9.44 -16.91
CA GLY A 243 -10.61 8.16 -16.20
C GLY A 243 -11.14 6.96 -16.99
N VAL A 244 -12.03 7.19 -17.97
CA VAL A 244 -12.49 6.16 -18.92
C VAL A 244 -11.30 5.56 -19.70
N ALA A 245 -10.35 6.39 -20.17
CA ALA A 245 -9.15 5.89 -20.86
C ALA A 245 -8.28 5.04 -19.92
N ALA A 246 -8.11 5.46 -18.67
CA ALA A 246 -7.33 4.71 -17.69
C ALA A 246 -7.93 3.31 -17.42
N LEU A 247 -9.26 3.23 -17.27
CA LEU A 247 -9.97 1.95 -17.14
C LEU A 247 -9.83 1.08 -18.39
N MET A 248 -9.87 1.65 -19.59
CA MET A 248 -9.67 0.90 -20.85
C MET A 248 -8.24 0.37 -21.00
N HIS A 249 -7.23 1.15 -20.61
CA HIS A 249 -5.84 0.66 -20.59
C HIS A 249 -5.68 -0.50 -19.60
N LEU A 250 -6.24 -0.36 -18.40
CA LEU A 250 -6.20 -1.43 -17.40
C LEU A 250 -6.94 -2.69 -17.86
N ASP A 251 -8.09 -2.53 -18.52
CA ASP A 251 -8.86 -3.63 -19.11
C ASP A 251 -8.05 -4.39 -20.16
N ALA A 252 -7.37 -3.67 -21.06
CA ALA A 252 -6.52 -4.28 -22.09
C ALA A 252 -5.38 -5.12 -21.48
N ILE A 253 -4.77 -4.65 -20.39
CA ILE A 253 -3.73 -5.38 -19.66
C ILE A 253 -4.34 -6.59 -18.93
N MET A 254 -5.41 -6.39 -18.16
CA MET A 254 -6.03 -7.44 -17.34
C MET A 254 -6.59 -8.60 -18.18
N LYS A 255 -7.07 -8.31 -19.40
CA LYS A 255 -7.47 -9.34 -20.39
C LYS A 255 -6.31 -10.22 -20.85
N LYS A 256 -5.07 -9.74 -20.78
CA LYS A 256 -3.86 -10.53 -21.07
C LYS A 256 -3.31 -11.24 -19.84
N VAL A 257 -3.53 -10.65 -18.66
CA VAL A 257 -3.09 -11.18 -17.38
C VAL A 257 -3.94 -12.37 -16.93
N ALA A 258 -5.22 -12.12 -16.65
CA ALA A 258 -6.14 -13.10 -16.10
C ALA A 258 -7.59 -12.67 -16.42
N PRO A 259 -8.12 -13.06 -17.60
CA PRO A 259 -9.50 -12.73 -17.99
C PRO A 259 -10.51 -13.08 -16.89
N GLY A 260 -11.35 -12.13 -16.52
CA GLY A 260 -12.41 -12.31 -15.52
C GLY A 260 -11.97 -12.17 -14.07
N LYS A 261 -10.66 -12.08 -13.75
CA LYS A 261 -10.22 -11.71 -12.40
C LYS A 261 -10.40 -10.21 -12.16
N LYS A 262 -10.74 -9.86 -10.92
CA LYS A 262 -10.83 -8.48 -10.45
C LYS A 262 -9.43 -7.92 -10.23
N PRO A 263 -9.20 -6.59 -10.39
CA PRO A 263 -7.90 -6.00 -10.12
C PRO A 263 -7.40 -6.23 -8.70
N CYS A 264 -8.28 -6.25 -7.68
CA CYS A 264 -7.90 -6.55 -6.31
C CYS A 264 -7.31 -7.96 -6.12
N GLU A 265 -7.56 -8.90 -7.04
CA GLU A 265 -6.97 -10.25 -6.99
C GLU A 265 -5.59 -10.31 -7.66
N VAL A 266 -5.25 -9.30 -8.45
CA VAL A 266 -3.99 -9.19 -9.20
C VAL A 266 -3.02 -8.20 -8.56
N PHE A 267 -3.50 -7.11 -7.97
CA PHE A 267 -2.65 -6.09 -7.36
C PHE A 267 -2.70 -6.20 -5.84
N ASP A 268 -1.53 -6.21 -5.20
CA ASP A 268 -1.41 -6.25 -3.75
C ASP A 268 -1.66 -4.85 -3.14
N MET A 269 -1.44 -3.77 -3.91
CA MET A 269 -1.78 -2.40 -3.52
C MET A 269 -2.21 -1.54 -4.72
N ILE A 270 -3.24 -0.72 -4.53
CA ILE A 270 -3.74 0.26 -5.51
C ILE A 270 -3.77 1.66 -4.86
N GLY A 271 -3.05 2.60 -5.45
CA GLY A 271 -3.03 4.02 -5.06
C GLY A 271 -3.68 4.90 -6.12
N GLY A 272 -4.44 5.91 -5.71
CA GLY A 272 -5.12 6.80 -6.65
C GLY A 272 -5.32 8.24 -6.18
N THR A 273 -5.38 9.17 -7.14
CA THR A 273 -5.70 10.59 -6.89
C THR A 273 -6.92 11.01 -7.69
N SER A 274 -7.83 11.81 -7.11
CA SER A 274 -9.00 12.35 -7.83
C SER A 274 -9.83 11.23 -8.46
N THR A 275 -10.20 11.38 -9.72
CA THR A 275 -10.70 10.31 -10.59
C THR A 275 -9.99 8.96 -10.38
N GLY A 276 -8.66 8.93 -10.36
CA GLY A 276 -7.88 7.72 -10.13
C GLY A 276 -8.09 7.15 -8.73
N GLY A 277 -8.31 8.00 -7.73
CA GLY A 277 -8.68 7.62 -6.37
C GLY A 277 -10.08 7.01 -6.30
N PHE A 278 -11.05 7.59 -7.01
CA PHE A 278 -12.38 7.01 -7.11
C PHE A 278 -12.36 5.65 -7.83
N ILE A 279 -11.56 5.52 -8.89
CA ILE A 279 -11.33 4.24 -9.58
C ILE A 279 -10.63 3.23 -8.65
N ALA A 280 -9.63 3.64 -7.88
CA ALA A 280 -8.95 2.78 -6.91
C ALA A 280 -9.92 2.22 -5.86
N ILE A 281 -10.85 3.06 -5.38
CA ILE A 281 -11.93 2.63 -4.48
C ILE A 281 -12.85 1.60 -5.16
N MET A 282 -13.29 1.85 -6.40
CA MET A 282 -14.14 0.90 -7.12
C MET A 282 -13.46 -0.47 -7.31
N LEU A 283 -12.21 -0.48 -7.78
CA LEU A 283 -11.51 -1.70 -8.17
C LEU A 283 -10.94 -2.48 -6.98
N GLY A 284 -10.47 -1.77 -5.95
CA GLY A 284 -9.85 -2.36 -4.78
C GLY A 284 -10.82 -2.56 -3.62
N ARG A 285 -11.38 -1.45 -3.10
CA ARG A 285 -12.18 -1.44 -1.86
C ARG A 285 -13.60 -1.98 -2.05
N LEU A 286 -14.23 -1.67 -3.18
CA LEU A 286 -15.54 -2.21 -3.58
C LEU A 286 -15.41 -3.50 -4.42
N GLN A 287 -14.17 -3.92 -4.74
CA GLN A 287 -13.85 -5.16 -5.47
C GLN A 287 -14.69 -5.33 -6.75
N MET A 288 -14.86 -4.26 -7.53
CA MET A 288 -15.60 -4.30 -8.78
C MET A 288 -14.76 -4.89 -9.91
N THR A 289 -15.45 -5.49 -10.90
CA THR A 289 -14.82 -5.78 -12.19
C THR A 289 -14.51 -4.48 -12.93
N ILE A 290 -13.57 -4.51 -13.88
CA ILE A 290 -13.27 -3.32 -14.69
C ILE A 290 -14.46 -2.93 -15.56
N GLU A 291 -15.23 -3.90 -16.06
CA GLU A 291 -16.43 -3.68 -16.86
C GLU A 291 -17.51 -2.93 -16.06
N ASP A 292 -17.77 -3.39 -14.84
CA ASP A 292 -18.72 -2.72 -13.93
C ASP A 292 -18.23 -1.34 -13.52
N ALA A 293 -16.93 -1.21 -13.21
CA ALA A 293 -16.32 0.07 -12.86
C ALA A 293 -16.43 1.07 -14.03
N LEU A 294 -16.16 0.64 -15.27
CA LEU A 294 -16.30 1.48 -16.46
C LEU A 294 -17.74 1.95 -16.66
N LYS A 295 -18.71 1.04 -16.52
CA LYS A 295 -20.15 1.36 -16.63
C LYS A 295 -20.57 2.37 -15.55
N GLN A 296 -20.20 2.13 -14.31
CA GLN A 296 -20.54 3.01 -13.19
C GLN A 296 -19.82 4.36 -13.31
N TYR A 297 -18.56 4.38 -13.74
CA TYR A 297 -17.80 5.60 -13.96
C TYR A 297 -18.43 6.50 -15.02
N LYS A 298 -18.88 5.94 -16.15
CA LYS A 298 -19.61 6.69 -17.18
C LYS A 298 -20.93 7.27 -16.66
N LYS A 299 -21.72 6.47 -15.94
CA LYS A 299 -22.99 6.91 -15.31
C LYS A 299 -22.73 8.05 -14.31
N PHE A 300 -21.69 7.89 -13.49
CA PHE A 300 -21.25 8.88 -12.52
C PHE A 300 -20.86 10.19 -13.19
N MET A 301 -19.99 10.16 -14.21
CA MET A 301 -19.58 11.36 -14.95
C MET A 301 -20.78 12.09 -15.58
N GLY A 302 -21.73 11.37 -16.18
CA GLY A 302 -22.94 11.97 -16.74
C GLY A 302 -23.88 12.62 -15.72
N THR A 303 -23.85 12.16 -14.46
CA THR A 303 -24.66 12.72 -13.37
C THR A 303 -23.97 13.91 -12.71
N VAL A 304 -22.66 13.82 -12.52
CA VAL A 304 -21.82 14.82 -11.86
C VAL A 304 -21.58 16.05 -12.76
N PHE A 305 -21.52 15.86 -14.08
CA PHE A 305 -21.29 16.93 -15.06
C PHE A 305 -22.42 17.02 -16.11
N PRO A 306 -23.65 17.42 -15.73
CA PRO A 306 -24.79 17.44 -16.64
C PRO A 306 -24.62 18.48 -17.77
N THR A 307 -25.05 18.12 -18.99
CA THR A 307 -24.94 18.92 -20.23
C THR A 307 -25.79 20.20 -20.28
N SER A 308 -26.56 20.53 -19.24
CA SER A 308 -27.48 21.68 -19.27
C SER A 308 -26.72 23.01 -19.16
N ARG A 309 -27.12 23.99 -20.01
CA ARG A 309 -26.49 25.32 -20.07
C ARG A 309 -26.53 26.06 -18.72
N TRP A 310 -25.33 26.42 -18.30
CA TRP A 310 -24.94 27.26 -17.16
C TRP A 310 -25.62 28.64 -17.09
N THR A 311 -25.73 29.18 -15.88
CA THR A 311 -25.79 30.63 -15.63
C THR A 311 -24.66 31.03 -14.69
N THR A 312 -23.96 32.14 -14.99
CA THR A 312 -22.90 32.80 -14.20
C THR A 312 -23.22 33.00 -12.71
N VAL A 313 -24.49 32.82 -12.35
CA VAL A 313 -25.05 33.06 -11.02
C VAL A 313 -24.61 32.01 -9.98
N SER A 314 -24.40 30.74 -10.31
CA SER A 314 -24.06 29.72 -9.29
C SER A 314 -22.62 29.87 -8.76
N LEU A 315 -21.68 30.19 -9.65
CA LEU A 315 -20.26 30.36 -9.32
C LEU A 315 -20.03 31.61 -8.45
N VAL A 316 -20.79 32.68 -8.72
CA VAL A 316 -20.77 33.93 -7.94
C VAL A 316 -21.47 33.77 -6.58
N LYS A 317 -22.47 32.88 -6.46
CA LYS A 317 -23.20 32.65 -5.18
C LYS A 317 -22.60 31.56 -4.29
N SER A 318 -21.98 30.52 -4.84
CA SER A 318 -21.56 29.32 -4.09
C SER A 318 -20.04 29.03 -4.14
N GLY A 319 -19.29 29.66 -5.05
CA GLY A 319 -17.85 29.44 -5.19
C GLY A 319 -17.46 28.11 -5.87
N SER A 320 -18.40 27.26 -6.29
CA SER A 320 -18.15 26.03 -7.05
C SER A 320 -19.00 25.95 -8.33
N LYS A 321 -18.50 25.21 -9.32
CA LYS A 321 -19.15 24.99 -10.62
C LYS A 321 -20.28 23.96 -10.53
N TRP A 322 -20.16 22.97 -9.64
CA TRP A 322 -21.09 21.86 -9.50
C TRP A 322 -21.56 21.67 -8.05
N ASP A 323 -22.71 21.03 -7.90
CA ASP A 323 -23.31 20.70 -6.60
C ASP A 323 -22.65 19.45 -6.03
N ALA A 324 -21.91 19.63 -4.94
CA ALA A 324 -21.23 18.53 -4.29
C ALA A 324 -22.16 17.54 -3.59
N SER A 325 -23.45 17.89 -3.41
CA SER A 325 -24.46 16.96 -2.89
C SER A 325 -24.86 15.89 -3.92
N GLU A 326 -24.82 16.19 -5.22
CA GLU A 326 -25.04 15.19 -6.27
C GLU A 326 -23.88 14.20 -6.35
N LEU A 327 -22.64 14.71 -6.26
CA LEU A 327 -21.43 13.90 -6.13
C LEU A 327 -21.53 12.94 -4.93
N GLU A 328 -21.90 13.46 -3.75
CA GLU A 328 -22.11 12.66 -2.55
C GLU A 328 -23.19 11.59 -2.75
N LYS A 329 -24.37 11.96 -3.27
CA LYS A 329 -25.47 11.01 -3.52
C LYS A 329 -25.04 9.88 -4.43
N CYS A 330 -24.33 10.17 -5.52
CA CYS A 330 -23.86 9.14 -6.45
C CYS A 330 -22.89 8.17 -5.78
N ILE A 331 -21.94 8.68 -5.00
CA ILE A 331 -20.98 7.83 -4.27
C ILE A 331 -21.70 6.98 -3.23
N LYS A 332 -22.60 7.58 -2.43
CA LYS A 332 -23.40 6.85 -1.44
C LYS A 332 -24.25 5.76 -2.08
N GLN A 333 -24.91 6.06 -3.20
CA GLN A 333 -25.67 5.07 -3.95
C GLN A 333 -24.79 3.90 -4.42
N LEU A 334 -23.59 4.18 -4.95
CA LEU A 334 -22.66 3.14 -5.37
C LEU A 334 -22.25 2.24 -4.20
N VAL A 335 -21.91 2.83 -3.04
CA VAL A 335 -21.55 2.07 -1.83
C VAL A 335 -22.71 1.18 -1.38
N GLN A 336 -23.93 1.72 -1.36
CA GLN A 336 -25.14 0.98 -0.99
C GLN A 336 -25.45 -0.16 -1.96
N GLU A 337 -25.29 0.05 -3.27
CA GLU A 337 -25.52 -0.95 -4.31
C GLU A 337 -24.49 -2.09 -4.27
N GLN A 338 -23.22 -1.77 -3.99
CA GLN A 338 -22.14 -2.77 -3.98
C GLN A 338 -22.02 -3.55 -2.68
N LEU A 339 -22.21 -2.91 -1.52
CA LEU A 339 -22.01 -3.53 -0.21
C LEU A 339 -23.31 -3.93 0.49
N GLY A 340 -24.46 -3.40 0.06
CA GLY A 340 -25.75 -3.62 0.74
C GLY A 340 -25.83 -2.98 2.13
N GLN A 341 -24.92 -2.07 2.46
CA GLN A 341 -24.79 -1.42 3.76
C GLN A 341 -25.10 0.08 3.66
N ASP A 342 -25.59 0.66 4.76
CA ASP A 342 -25.76 2.11 4.89
C ASP A 342 -24.40 2.80 4.67
N PRO A 343 -24.25 3.64 3.62
CA PRO A 343 -23.00 4.31 3.30
C PRO A 343 -22.44 5.13 4.47
N ASP A 344 -23.31 5.64 5.35
CA ASP A 344 -22.88 6.42 6.50
C ASP A 344 -22.26 5.58 7.64
N GLN A 345 -22.33 4.25 7.55
CA GLN A 345 -21.68 3.30 8.46
C GLN A 345 -20.46 2.61 7.84
N VAL A 346 -20.20 2.79 6.55
CA VAL A 346 -19.09 2.14 5.86
C VAL A 346 -17.81 2.98 5.98
N LEU A 347 -16.83 2.45 6.72
CA LEU A 347 -15.49 3.04 6.80
C LEU A 347 -14.65 2.69 5.57
N LEU A 348 -13.71 3.59 5.23
CA LEU A 348 -12.68 3.25 4.25
C LEU A 348 -11.80 2.11 4.76
N LEU A 349 -11.37 2.19 6.03
CA LEU A 349 -10.59 1.16 6.72
C LEU A 349 -11.38 -0.15 6.79
N ASP A 350 -10.82 -1.21 6.20
CA ASP A 350 -11.40 -2.56 6.19
C ASP A 350 -10.29 -3.58 5.99
N GLU A 351 -9.76 -4.07 7.12
CA GLU A 351 -8.66 -5.03 7.16
C GLU A 351 -8.98 -6.34 6.44
N GLU A 352 -10.25 -6.75 6.37
CA GLU A 352 -10.64 -7.96 5.64
C GLU A 352 -10.46 -7.76 4.13
N SER A 353 -10.94 -6.65 3.59
CA SER A 353 -10.69 -6.31 2.17
C SER A 353 -9.20 -6.10 1.88
N ALA A 354 -8.46 -5.55 2.85
CA ALA A 354 -7.04 -5.24 2.75
C ALA A 354 -6.12 -6.47 2.80
N LYS A 355 -6.65 -7.66 3.14
CA LYS A 355 -5.95 -8.95 2.95
C LYS A 355 -5.80 -9.31 1.48
N THR A 356 -6.76 -8.89 0.64
CA THR A 356 -6.70 -9.13 -0.81
C THR A 356 -5.93 -8.00 -1.50
N CYS A 357 -6.31 -6.75 -1.25
CA CYS A 357 -5.71 -5.59 -1.90
C CYS A 357 -5.76 -4.36 -1.00
N LYS A 358 -4.61 -3.73 -0.77
CA LYS A 358 -4.49 -2.50 0.02
C LYS A 358 -4.81 -1.28 -0.85
N VAL A 359 -5.73 -0.42 -0.42
CA VAL A 359 -6.12 0.77 -1.18
C VAL A 359 -5.79 2.03 -0.40
N PHE A 360 -5.22 3.03 -1.08
CA PHE A 360 -5.17 4.39 -0.54
C PHE A 360 -5.54 5.43 -1.59
N VAL A 361 -6.09 6.54 -1.12
CA VAL A 361 -6.42 7.72 -1.94
C VAL A 361 -5.88 8.99 -1.31
N MET A 362 -5.54 9.98 -2.13
CA MET A 362 -4.93 11.22 -1.66
C MET A 362 -5.90 12.41 -1.70
N ALA A 363 -5.81 13.27 -0.68
CA ALA A 363 -6.50 14.55 -0.63
C ALA A 363 -5.59 15.65 -0.09
N THR A 364 -5.84 16.90 -0.50
CA THR A 364 -5.05 18.07 -0.10
C THR A 364 -5.74 18.82 1.03
N ARG A 365 -5.03 19.13 2.12
CA ARG A 365 -5.54 20.03 3.16
C ARG A 365 -5.57 21.47 2.66
N GLN A 366 -6.74 22.13 2.75
CA GLN A 366 -6.90 23.50 2.29
C GLN A 366 -5.99 24.49 3.03
N GLU A 367 -5.82 24.32 4.35
CA GLU A 367 -5.03 25.23 5.20
C GLU A 367 -3.52 25.01 5.11
N GLY A 368 -3.08 23.93 4.45
CA GLY A 368 -1.67 23.52 4.36
C GLY A 368 -1.17 23.26 2.95
N ALA A 369 -1.94 23.63 1.92
CA ALA A 369 -1.70 23.20 0.54
C ALA A 369 -0.32 23.56 -0.03
N ASN A 370 0.37 24.57 0.51
CA ASN A 370 1.69 25.00 0.06
C ASN A 370 2.86 24.34 0.79
N ASN A 371 2.69 23.92 2.05
CA ASN A 371 3.79 23.48 2.92
C ASN A 371 3.53 22.15 3.66
N GLN A 372 2.42 21.47 3.40
CA GLN A 372 2.10 20.15 3.98
C GLN A 372 1.95 19.09 2.89
N ALA A 373 2.31 17.85 3.22
CA ALA A 373 2.08 16.69 2.38
C ALA A 373 0.57 16.42 2.18
N PRO A 374 0.19 15.71 1.09
CA PRO A 374 -1.17 15.24 0.93
C PRO A 374 -1.52 14.24 2.03
N VAL A 375 -2.79 14.19 2.40
CA VAL A 375 -3.31 13.22 3.35
C VAL A 375 -3.64 11.95 2.61
N LEU A 376 -3.11 10.82 3.10
CA LEU A 376 -3.38 9.49 2.58
C LEU A 376 -4.52 8.86 3.40
N PHE A 377 -5.68 8.71 2.77
CA PHE A 377 -6.77 7.91 3.32
C PHE A 377 -6.56 6.46 2.91
N ARG A 378 -6.46 5.56 3.90
CA ARG A 378 -6.05 4.16 3.70
C ARG A 378 -7.20 3.21 4.06
N SER A 379 -7.32 2.11 3.32
CA SER A 379 -8.20 1.00 3.64
C SER A 379 -7.58 -0.01 4.62
N TYR A 380 -6.38 0.30 5.12
CA TYR A 380 -5.54 -0.57 5.94
C TYR A 380 -4.76 0.25 6.98
N GLU A 381 -4.31 -0.42 8.04
CA GLU A 381 -3.35 0.13 8.99
C GLU A 381 -1.93 0.10 8.44
N ASN A 382 -1.24 1.24 8.48
CA ASN A 382 0.19 1.30 8.19
C ASN A 382 0.98 1.04 9.50
N PRO A 383 1.96 0.12 9.51
CA PRO A 383 2.67 -0.25 10.74
C PRO A 383 3.59 0.85 11.27
N LEU A 384 4.03 1.77 10.40
CA LEU A 384 4.97 2.85 10.75
C LEU A 384 4.25 4.17 11.03
N GLU A 385 3.17 4.45 10.29
CA GLU A 385 2.46 5.73 10.30
C GLU A 385 0.96 5.57 10.65
N LYS A 386 0.43 6.44 11.50
CA LYS A 386 -1.02 6.50 11.78
C LYS A 386 -1.76 7.21 10.65
N SER A 387 -2.92 6.68 10.28
CA SER A 387 -3.88 7.44 9.48
C SER A 387 -4.35 8.66 10.26
N GLU A 388 -4.38 9.82 9.63
CA GLU A 388 -4.82 11.07 10.26
C GLU A 388 -6.33 11.09 10.54
N LEU A 389 -7.11 10.49 9.63
CA LEU A 389 -8.56 10.35 9.75
C LEU A 389 -8.95 8.88 9.56
N PRO A 390 -8.66 8.03 10.55
CA PRO A 390 -8.91 6.60 10.40
C PRO A 390 -10.41 6.24 10.37
N GLY A 391 -11.27 7.11 10.90
CA GLY A 391 -12.73 6.97 10.81
C GLY A 391 -13.39 7.61 9.61
N ILE A 392 -12.61 8.01 8.61
CA ILE A 392 -13.19 8.56 7.39
C ILE A 392 -14.09 7.51 6.73
N LYS A 393 -15.31 7.92 6.40
CA LYS A 393 -16.24 7.04 5.68
C LYS A 393 -15.74 6.82 4.27
N LEU A 394 -16.09 5.68 3.68
CA LEU A 394 -15.70 5.34 2.32
C LEU A 394 -16.14 6.43 1.32
N TRP A 395 -17.37 6.94 1.48
CA TRP A 395 -17.88 7.98 0.60
C TRP A 395 -17.22 9.34 0.83
N GLU A 396 -16.81 9.65 2.06
CA GLU A 396 -16.10 10.88 2.41
C GLU A 396 -14.71 10.90 1.75
N ALA A 397 -13.98 9.79 1.82
CA ALA A 397 -12.68 9.66 1.15
C ALA A 397 -12.78 9.83 -0.37
N ALA A 398 -13.79 9.19 -0.99
CA ALA A 398 -14.06 9.33 -2.42
C ALA A 398 -14.44 10.77 -2.83
N ARG A 399 -15.24 11.47 -1.99
CA ARG A 399 -15.60 12.87 -2.23
C ARG A 399 -14.40 13.80 -2.05
N ALA A 400 -13.61 13.60 -0.99
CA ALA A 400 -12.44 14.42 -0.68
C ALA A 400 -11.39 14.35 -1.79
N THR A 401 -11.04 13.14 -2.25
CA THR A 401 -10.03 12.99 -3.31
C THR A 401 -10.47 13.65 -4.62
N SER A 402 -11.79 13.68 -4.90
CA SER A 402 -12.38 14.23 -6.15
C SER A 402 -12.84 15.70 -6.04
N ALA A 403 -12.54 16.40 -4.93
CA ALA A 403 -13.04 17.74 -4.65
C ALA A 403 -12.23 18.85 -5.37
N ALA A 404 -12.19 18.81 -6.71
CA ALA A 404 -11.37 19.71 -7.51
C ALA A 404 -11.77 21.18 -7.27
N PRO A 405 -10.83 22.10 -6.97
CA PRO A 405 -11.15 23.50 -6.76
C PRO A 405 -11.89 24.09 -7.95
N MET A 406 -12.82 25.00 -7.66
CA MET A 406 -13.73 25.60 -8.64
C MET A 406 -14.74 24.62 -9.24
N TYR A 407 -14.54 23.30 -9.16
CA TYR A 407 -15.52 22.28 -9.55
C TYR A 407 -16.47 21.93 -8.41
N PHE A 408 -15.93 21.59 -7.24
CA PHE A 408 -16.70 21.23 -6.05
C PHE A 408 -16.28 22.06 -4.84
N ALA A 409 -17.21 22.26 -3.90
CA ALA A 409 -16.88 22.83 -2.60
C ALA A 409 -16.02 21.83 -1.78
N PRO A 410 -15.07 22.31 -0.96
CA PRO A 410 -14.23 21.47 -0.10
C PRO A 410 -15.06 20.51 0.78
N LEU A 411 -14.45 19.40 1.21
CA LEU A 411 -15.04 18.52 2.22
C LEU A 411 -14.52 18.84 3.60
N GLU A 412 -15.44 19.16 4.52
CA GLU A 412 -15.12 19.31 5.93
C GLU A 412 -15.37 18.00 6.67
N VAL A 413 -14.31 17.33 7.13
CA VAL A 413 -14.36 16.09 7.91
C VAL A 413 -13.29 16.14 8.99
N GLY A 414 -13.64 15.75 10.22
CA GLY A 414 -12.68 15.68 11.33
C GLY A 414 -12.03 17.03 11.70
N GLY A 415 -12.71 18.15 11.41
CA GLY A 415 -12.19 19.51 11.66
C GLY A 415 -11.23 20.02 10.58
N TYR A 416 -11.03 19.28 9.49
CA TYR A 416 -10.18 19.68 8.37
C TYR A 416 -11.01 19.91 7.12
N LYS A 417 -10.53 20.79 6.23
CA LYS A 417 -11.09 21.00 4.89
C LYS A 417 -10.19 20.38 3.84
N PHE A 418 -10.76 19.47 3.06
CA PHE A 418 -10.08 18.73 2.00
C PHE A 418 -10.48 19.22 0.62
N LEU A 419 -9.46 19.34 -0.22
CA LEU A 419 -9.52 19.57 -1.65
C LEU A 419 -8.98 18.34 -2.38
N ASP A 420 -9.17 18.33 -3.69
CA ASP A 420 -8.62 17.29 -4.57
C ASP A 420 -7.10 17.09 -4.38
N GLY A 421 -6.69 15.83 -4.32
CA GLY A 421 -5.28 15.45 -4.18
C GLY A 421 -4.43 15.86 -5.39
N GLY A 422 -5.05 16.06 -6.55
CA GLY A 422 -4.39 16.46 -7.80
C GLY A 422 -3.70 17.81 -7.73
N LEU A 423 -4.07 18.67 -6.77
CA LEU A 423 -3.39 19.95 -6.53
C LEU A 423 -1.94 19.79 -6.07
N GLN A 424 -1.63 18.68 -5.39
CA GLN A 424 -0.30 18.39 -4.87
C GLN A 424 0.32 17.16 -5.53
N ALA A 425 -0.47 16.13 -5.82
CA ALA A 425 0.03 14.81 -6.19
C ALA A 425 -0.89 14.10 -7.20
N ASN A 426 -1.00 14.63 -8.42
CA ASN A 426 -1.85 14.02 -9.45
C ASN A 426 -1.42 12.63 -9.91
N ASN A 427 -0.11 12.35 -9.90
CA ASN A 427 0.44 11.01 -10.11
C ASN A 427 0.85 10.42 -8.73
N PRO A 428 0.12 9.42 -8.20
CA PRO A 428 0.38 8.86 -6.88
C PRO A 428 1.65 8.01 -6.79
N MET A 429 2.39 7.79 -7.87
CA MET A 429 3.44 6.78 -7.92
C MET A 429 4.50 6.93 -6.81
N GLY A 430 4.98 8.14 -6.56
CA GLY A 430 5.95 8.36 -5.46
C GLY A 430 5.41 7.96 -4.09
N TRP A 431 4.15 8.34 -3.82
CA TRP A 431 3.45 7.99 -2.58
C TRP A 431 3.13 6.51 -2.49
N LEU A 432 2.77 5.87 -3.61
CA LEU A 432 2.55 4.43 -3.70
C LEU A 432 3.83 3.66 -3.36
N TRP A 433 4.97 4.10 -3.90
CA TRP A 433 6.24 3.45 -3.55
C TRP A 433 6.59 3.64 -2.08
N ASN A 434 6.38 4.84 -1.51
CA ASN A 434 6.57 5.07 -0.09
C ASN A 434 5.65 4.18 0.78
N GLU A 435 4.38 4.01 0.40
CA GLU A 435 3.47 3.08 1.07
C GLU A 435 3.95 1.63 0.94
N VAL A 436 4.48 1.22 -0.22
CA VAL A 436 5.05 -0.13 -0.38
C VAL A 436 6.20 -0.35 0.61
N LEU A 437 7.12 0.62 0.72
CA LEU A 437 8.28 0.53 1.60
C LEU A 437 7.87 0.52 3.08
N SER A 438 6.87 1.32 3.46
CA SER A 438 6.43 1.42 4.86
C SER A 438 5.53 0.27 5.30
N VAL A 439 4.71 -0.28 4.39
CA VAL A 439 3.75 -1.35 4.70
C VAL A 439 4.38 -2.73 4.57
N PHE A 440 5.15 -2.97 3.50
CA PHE A 440 5.71 -4.30 3.22
C PHE A 440 7.20 -4.41 3.53
N GLY A 441 7.87 -3.29 3.81
CA GLY A 441 9.30 -3.26 4.09
C GLY A 441 10.15 -3.09 2.83
N PRO A 442 11.35 -2.49 2.96
CA PRO A 442 12.16 -2.11 1.81
C PRO A 442 12.85 -3.28 1.09
N ALA A 443 12.92 -4.48 1.72
CA ALA A 443 13.45 -5.67 1.06
C ALA A 443 12.40 -6.46 0.28
N ARG A 444 11.11 -6.10 0.40
CA ARG A 444 10.04 -6.86 -0.25
C ARG A 444 10.11 -6.72 -1.76
N SER A 445 10.33 -7.84 -2.45
CA SER A 445 10.40 -7.84 -3.92
C SER A 445 9.11 -7.31 -4.53
N THR A 446 9.22 -6.35 -5.44
CA THR A 446 8.11 -5.82 -6.24
C THR A 446 8.46 -6.01 -7.71
N ASN A 447 7.70 -6.83 -8.42
CA ASN A 447 7.96 -7.13 -9.82
C ASN A 447 7.31 -6.11 -10.77
N CYS A 448 6.18 -5.52 -10.37
CA CYS A 448 5.44 -4.61 -11.24
C CYS A 448 4.97 -3.36 -10.49
N PHE A 449 5.35 -2.21 -11.05
CA PHE A 449 4.79 -0.90 -10.76
C PHE A 449 4.06 -0.43 -12.02
N LEU A 450 2.75 -0.65 -12.07
CA LEU A 450 1.90 -0.22 -13.17
C LEU A 450 1.34 1.16 -12.85
N SER A 451 1.68 2.16 -13.66
CA SER A 451 1.16 3.53 -13.55
C SER A 451 0.30 3.85 -14.77
N ILE A 452 -0.94 4.28 -14.56
CA ILE A 452 -1.87 4.60 -15.64
C ILE A 452 -2.30 6.06 -15.53
N GLY A 453 -1.96 6.83 -16.58
CA GLY A 453 -2.33 8.21 -16.75
C GLY A 453 -3.69 8.41 -17.41
N THR A 454 -4.19 9.65 -17.36
CA THR A 454 -5.47 10.07 -17.92
C THR A 454 -5.32 10.95 -19.17
N GLY A 455 -4.15 10.94 -19.81
CA GLY A 455 -3.83 11.68 -21.03
C GLY A 455 -3.04 12.97 -20.81
N ILE A 456 -2.17 13.29 -21.77
CA ILE A 456 -1.29 14.48 -21.74
C ILE A 456 -2.00 15.70 -22.34
N ALA A 457 -2.33 16.68 -21.50
CA ALA A 457 -2.85 17.96 -21.99
C ALA A 457 -1.75 18.73 -22.76
N ALA A 458 -2.14 19.58 -23.73
CA ALA A 458 -1.21 20.44 -24.44
C ALA A 458 -0.48 21.39 -23.46
N ALA A 459 0.81 21.62 -23.67
CA ALA A 459 1.56 22.60 -22.89
C ALA A 459 0.95 24.01 -23.09
N LYS A 460 0.34 24.57 -22.04
CA LYS A 460 -0.17 25.95 -22.03
C LYS A 460 0.83 26.84 -21.28
N ALA A 461 1.13 28.01 -21.85
CA ALA A 461 1.82 29.06 -21.10
C ALA A 461 0.92 29.52 -19.95
N VAL A 462 1.50 29.80 -18.76
CA VAL A 462 0.74 30.31 -17.61
C VAL A 462 0.05 31.61 -18.01
N GLY A 463 -1.29 31.59 -18.04
CA GLY A 463 -2.11 32.74 -18.45
C GLY A 463 -2.15 33.83 -17.37
N ASP A 464 -2.70 35.00 -17.74
CA ASP A 464 -2.87 36.13 -16.83
C ASP A 464 -3.75 35.74 -15.62
N VAL A 465 -3.13 35.63 -14.44
CA VAL A 465 -3.70 35.13 -13.17
C VAL A 465 -4.82 36.05 -12.63
N ARG A 466 -5.10 37.17 -13.31
CA ARG A 466 -6.07 38.18 -12.91
C ARG A 466 -7.52 37.85 -13.26
N ASN A 467 -7.79 36.88 -14.14
CA ASN A 467 -9.15 36.48 -14.52
C ASN A 467 -9.48 35.06 -14.06
N LEU A 468 -10.70 34.85 -13.53
CA LEU A 468 -11.17 33.61 -12.92
C LEU A 468 -11.03 32.39 -13.85
N LYS A 469 -11.25 32.58 -15.16
CA LYS A 469 -11.06 31.54 -16.18
C LYS A 469 -9.57 31.20 -16.43
N GLY A 470 -8.70 32.21 -16.42
CA GLY A 470 -7.24 32.00 -16.56
C GLY A 470 -6.64 31.31 -15.33
N PHE A 471 -7.18 31.61 -14.15
CA PHE A 471 -6.82 30.94 -12.90
C PHE A 471 -7.25 29.46 -12.91
N THR A 472 -8.47 29.13 -13.34
CA THR A 472 -8.93 27.73 -13.44
C THR A 472 -8.07 26.90 -14.40
N GLU A 473 -7.74 27.45 -15.56
CA GLU A 473 -6.89 26.76 -16.55
C GLU A 473 -5.45 26.57 -16.04
N SER A 474 -4.93 27.52 -15.26
CA SER A 474 -3.59 27.44 -14.68
C SER A 474 -3.52 26.41 -13.54
N VAL A 475 -4.50 26.37 -12.64
CA VAL A 475 -4.57 25.36 -11.56
C VAL A 475 -4.73 23.96 -12.13
N ALA A 476 -5.60 23.80 -13.15
CA ALA A 476 -5.73 22.53 -13.86
C ALA A 476 -4.40 22.10 -14.54
N SER A 477 -3.64 23.04 -15.12
CA SER A 477 -2.34 22.73 -15.73
C SER A 477 -1.25 22.33 -14.72
N ILE A 478 -1.24 22.93 -13.52
CA ILE A 478 -0.30 22.58 -12.44
C ILE A 478 -0.63 21.20 -11.89
N ALA A 479 -1.91 20.90 -11.72
CA ALA A 479 -2.40 19.57 -11.36
C ALA A 479 -2.12 18.51 -12.44
N THR A 480 -1.63 18.86 -13.63
CA THR A 480 -1.34 17.88 -14.71
C THR A 480 0.13 17.57 -14.93
N ASN A 481 1.04 18.03 -14.06
CA ASN A 481 2.48 17.75 -14.20
C ASN A 481 2.89 16.32 -13.78
N SER A 482 2.13 15.31 -14.22
CA SER A 482 2.36 13.88 -13.94
C SER A 482 3.66 13.35 -14.56
N GLU A 483 4.20 14.02 -15.58
CA GLU A 483 5.32 13.52 -16.39
C GLU A 483 6.69 13.71 -15.71
N ILE A 484 6.88 14.76 -14.92
CA ILE A 484 8.13 14.91 -14.13
C ILE A 484 8.21 13.80 -13.08
N THR A 485 7.10 13.53 -12.38
CA THR A 485 7.00 12.42 -11.42
C THR A 485 7.24 11.07 -12.11
N ASN A 486 6.64 10.84 -13.28
CA ASN A 486 6.85 9.65 -14.09
C ASN A 486 8.34 9.42 -14.43
N LEU A 487 9.03 10.44 -14.92
CA LEU A 487 10.45 10.37 -15.30
C LEU A 487 11.36 10.11 -14.09
N LEU A 488 11.10 10.78 -12.96
CA LEU A 488 11.87 10.63 -11.74
C LEU A 488 11.71 9.21 -11.16
N PHE A 489 10.48 8.75 -10.97
CA PHE A 489 10.22 7.46 -10.34
C PHE A 489 10.53 6.26 -11.24
N ARG A 490 10.40 6.38 -12.57
CA ARG A 490 10.85 5.32 -13.48
C ARG A 490 12.33 4.96 -13.26
N SER A 491 13.18 5.98 -13.20
CA SER A 491 14.63 5.79 -13.04
C SER A 491 14.96 5.23 -11.67
N LEU A 492 14.35 5.79 -10.62
CA LEU A 492 14.56 5.33 -9.24
C LEU A 492 14.07 3.90 -9.01
N ILE A 493 12.88 3.55 -9.49
CA ILE A 493 12.31 2.21 -9.28
C ILE A 493 13.12 1.14 -10.01
N ASN A 494 13.49 1.37 -11.28
CA ASN A 494 14.28 0.38 -12.02
C ASN A 494 15.71 0.23 -11.46
N ALA A 495 16.28 1.31 -10.90
CA ALA A 495 17.59 1.29 -10.27
C ALA A 495 17.59 0.65 -8.89
N PHE A 496 16.57 0.93 -8.06
CA PHE A 496 16.64 0.65 -6.62
C PHE A 496 15.56 -0.28 -6.08
N ALA A 497 14.45 -0.51 -6.76
CA ALA A 497 13.52 -1.56 -6.32
C ALA A 497 14.22 -2.93 -6.35
N PRO A 498 13.85 -3.90 -5.49
CA PRO A 498 14.58 -5.16 -5.37
C PRO A 498 14.75 -5.87 -6.72
N ARG A 499 15.97 -6.34 -7.04
CA ARG A 499 16.47 -6.76 -8.38
C ARG A 499 16.84 -5.59 -9.32
N PRO A 500 17.93 -4.86 -9.07
CA PRO A 500 18.32 -3.71 -9.90
C PRO A 500 18.48 -4.12 -11.37
N MET A 501 18.28 -3.17 -12.29
CA MET A 501 18.45 -3.36 -13.75
C MET A 501 17.44 -4.30 -14.43
N VAL A 502 16.34 -4.65 -13.76
CA VAL A 502 15.18 -5.32 -14.36
C VAL A 502 14.06 -4.30 -14.54
N LYS A 503 13.44 -4.27 -15.72
CA LYS A 503 12.27 -3.41 -16.01
C LYS A 503 11.09 -3.85 -15.14
N LYS A 504 10.62 -2.95 -14.27
CA LYS A 504 9.45 -3.18 -13.40
C LYS A 504 8.41 -2.09 -13.51
N TYR A 505 8.80 -0.94 -14.06
CA TYR A 505 7.93 0.21 -14.18
C TYR A 505 7.29 0.27 -15.57
N TYR A 506 5.97 0.30 -15.60
CA TYR A 506 5.15 0.37 -16.80
C TYR A 506 4.23 1.59 -16.70
N ARG A 507 4.30 2.48 -17.70
CA ARG A 507 3.47 3.69 -17.76
C ARG A 507 2.61 3.67 -19.02
N PHE A 508 1.30 3.74 -18.84
CA PHE A 508 0.35 3.89 -19.95
C PHE A 508 -0.33 5.24 -19.84
N ASN A 509 -0.11 6.11 -20.82
CA ASN A 509 -0.71 7.45 -20.82
C ASN A 509 -0.98 7.90 -22.27
N VAL A 510 -2.22 8.28 -22.57
CA VAL A 510 -2.61 8.68 -23.93
C VAL A 510 -1.82 9.92 -24.35
N GLY A 511 -1.22 9.88 -25.55
CA GLY A 511 -0.42 10.97 -26.10
C GLY A 511 1.03 10.99 -25.62
N ASP A 512 1.40 10.15 -24.66
CA ASP A 512 2.80 9.92 -24.32
C ASP A 512 3.49 9.16 -25.45
N GLY A 513 4.73 9.55 -25.76
CA GLY A 513 5.51 8.74 -26.67
C GLY A 513 5.96 7.49 -25.92
N LEU A 514 5.67 6.31 -26.45
CA LEU A 514 5.91 5.03 -25.77
C LEU A 514 7.41 4.86 -25.45
N PRO A 515 7.86 4.93 -24.19
CA PRO A 515 9.27 5.10 -23.90
C PRO A 515 9.94 3.76 -23.55
N GLU A 516 10.93 3.34 -24.32
CA GLU A 516 11.63 2.04 -24.16
C GLU A 516 13.15 2.22 -23.99
N TRP A 517 13.75 1.34 -23.19
CA TRP A 517 15.20 1.16 -23.15
C TRP A 517 15.57 0.16 -24.23
N THR A 518 16.34 0.61 -25.21
CA THR A 518 16.83 -0.25 -26.29
C THR A 518 18.33 -0.40 -26.16
N GLU A 519 18.80 -1.63 -26.19
CA GLU A 519 20.21 -1.93 -26.42
C GLU A 519 20.51 -1.63 -27.90
N ASP A 520 21.52 -0.79 -28.15
CA ASP A 520 22.01 -0.57 -29.51
C ASP A 520 22.98 -1.69 -29.94
N ASP A 521 23.40 -1.66 -31.20
CA ASP A 521 24.27 -2.68 -31.79
C ASP A 521 25.64 -2.79 -31.08
N ASP A 522 26.01 -1.79 -30.28
CA ASP A 522 27.25 -1.72 -29.50
C ASP A 522 27.07 -2.17 -28.04
N GLY A 523 25.87 -2.64 -27.66
CA GLY A 523 25.55 -3.08 -26.30
C GLY A 523 25.28 -1.94 -25.31
N ASN A 524 25.12 -0.70 -25.79
CA ASN A 524 24.78 0.43 -24.93
C ASN A 524 23.28 0.57 -24.80
N TRP A 525 22.83 0.72 -23.55
CA TRP A 525 21.43 0.98 -23.25
C TRP A 525 21.12 2.45 -23.50
N THR A 526 20.27 2.71 -24.49
CA THR A 526 19.81 4.05 -24.84
C THR A 526 18.32 4.18 -24.64
N TRP A 527 17.91 5.35 -24.16
CA TRP A 527 16.50 5.68 -24.01
C TRP A 527 15.95 6.16 -25.35
N LYS A 528 14.88 5.51 -25.84
CA LYS A 528 14.22 5.88 -27.09
C LYS A 528 12.71 5.93 -26.92
N LEU A 529 12.10 6.89 -27.62
CA LEU A 529 10.67 6.95 -27.84
C LEU A 529 10.36 6.04 -29.03
N LEU A 530 9.60 4.97 -28.81
CA LEU A 530 9.14 4.08 -29.87
C LEU A 530 8.16 4.80 -30.81
N GLU A 531 7.43 5.78 -30.27
CA GLU A 531 6.48 6.58 -31.02
C GLU A 531 6.58 8.06 -30.66
N THR A 532 6.24 8.91 -31.63
CA THR A 532 6.25 10.37 -31.46
C THR A 532 5.17 10.76 -30.44
N ARG A 533 5.56 11.55 -29.43
CA ARG A 533 4.62 12.16 -28.49
C ARG A 533 3.61 13.02 -29.25
N VAL A 534 2.33 12.87 -28.97
CA VAL A 534 1.26 13.66 -29.57
C VAL A 534 0.62 14.51 -28.48
N GLU A 535 0.93 15.80 -28.47
CA GLU A 535 0.34 16.76 -27.54
C GLU A 535 -0.94 17.38 -28.12
N GLY A 536 -1.98 17.53 -27.29
CA GLY A 536 -3.23 18.19 -27.66
C GLY A 536 -4.37 17.23 -28.07
N GLY A 537 -5.58 17.79 -28.21
CA GLY A 537 -6.80 17.03 -28.52
C GLY A 537 -7.38 16.25 -27.34
N VAL A 538 -6.86 16.45 -26.13
CA VAL A 538 -7.35 15.79 -24.92
C VAL A 538 -8.55 16.55 -24.35
N ALA A 539 -9.59 15.81 -23.97
CA ALA A 539 -10.82 16.35 -23.40
C ALA A 539 -10.56 17.23 -22.17
N GLU A 540 -11.34 18.30 -22.01
CA GLU A 540 -11.41 19.03 -20.74
C GLU A 540 -11.95 18.10 -19.64
N MET A 541 -11.49 18.29 -18.40
CA MET A 541 -11.71 17.32 -17.31
C MET A 541 -13.20 17.08 -16.97
N ASP A 542 -14.09 18.00 -17.32
CA ASP A 542 -15.53 17.92 -17.07
C ASP A 542 -16.40 17.85 -18.34
N ASP A 543 -15.78 17.68 -19.52
CA ASP A 543 -16.54 17.59 -20.77
C ASP A 543 -17.04 16.17 -21.04
N ILE A 544 -18.26 15.87 -20.59
CA ILE A 544 -18.89 14.57 -20.82
C ILE A 544 -19.16 14.28 -22.30
N THR A 545 -19.21 15.30 -23.16
CA THR A 545 -19.40 15.09 -24.61
C THR A 545 -18.16 14.52 -25.27
N ALA A 546 -17.02 14.59 -24.59
CA ALA A 546 -15.74 14.07 -25.06
C ALA A 546 -15.45 12.64 -24.58
N ILE A 547 -16.37 11.98 -23.86
CA ILE A 547 -16.20 10.58 -23.41
C ILE A 547 -15.95 9.67 -24.62
N ASP A 548 -16.82 9.70 -25.63
CA ASP A 548 -16.69 8.84 -26.82
C ASP A 548 -15.37 9.11 -27.58
N ALA A 549 -14.98 10.39 -27.69
CA ALA A 549 -13.70 10.77 -28.31
C ALA A 549 -12.50 10.25 -27.51
N THR A 550 -12.58 10.31 -26.18
CA THR A 550 -11.55 9.78 -25.27
C THR A 550 -11.44 8.26 -25.38
N GLU A 551 -12.55 7.54 -25.51
CA GLU A 551 -12.54 6.10 -25.75
C GLU A 551 -11.88 5.74 -27.08
N GLU A 552 -12.20 6.49 -28.14
CA GLU A 552 -11.56 6.28 -29.44
C GLU A 552 -10.06 6.58 -29.40
N GLN A 553 -9.62 7.59 -28.64
CA GLN A 553 -8.20 7.85 -28.42
C GLN A 553 -7.52 6.72 -27.65
N ALA A 554 -8.16 6.20 -26.59
CA ALA A 554 -7.65 5.07 -25.83
C ALA A 554 -7.54 3.80 -26.70
N LYS A 555 -8.56 3.50 -27.53
CA LYS A 555 -8.51 2.38 -28.47
C LYS A 555 -7.36 2.52 -29.47
N LYS A 556 -7.18 3.72 -30.04
CA LYS A 556 -6.07 4.00 -30.96
C LYS A 556 -4.73 3.79 -30.27
N TYR A 557 -4.57 4.32 -29.05
CA TYR A 557 -3.36 4.14 -28.26
C TYR A 557 -3.08 2.67 -27.95
N ILE A 558 -4.08 1.91 -27.51
CA ILE A 558 -3.96 0.47 -27.26
C ILE A 558 -3.55 -0.27 -28.54
N ALA A 559 -4.07 0.12 -29.71
CA ALA A 559 -3.77 -0.53 -30.98
C ALA A 559 -2.36 -0.23 -31.54
N LEU A 560 -1.62 0.71 -30.95
CA LEU A 560 -0.24 1.00 -31.32
C LEU A 560 0.65 -0.22 -31.10
N ALA A 561 1.58 -0.46 -32.02
CA ALA A 561 2.45 -1.64 -31.94
C ALA A 561 3.31 -1.63 -30.67
N GLY A 562 3.84 -0.46 -30.29
CA GLY A 562 4.60 -0.32 -29.05
C GLY A 562 3.74 -0.49 -27.80
N ALA A 563 2.47 -0.08 -27.84
CA ALA A 563 1.55 -0.26 -26.72
C ALA A 563 1.17 -1.74 -26.55
N GLN A 564 0.87 -2.44 -27.64
CA GLN A 564 0.62 -3.89 -27.62
C GLN A 564 1.80 -4.68 -27.05
N LYS A 565 3.03 -4.32 -27.46
CA LYS A 565 4.25 -4.92 -26.90
C LYS A 565 4.36 -4.67 -25.40
N MET A 566 4.17 -3.42 -24.96
CA MET A 566 4.24 -3.06 -23.54
C MET A 566 3.13 -3.74 -22.71
N ILE A 567 1.92 -3.90 -23.27
CA ILE A 567 0.81 -4.62 -22.65
C ILE A 567 1.19 -6.09 -22.43
N GLU A 568 1.76 -6.76 -23.44
CA GLU A 568 2.15 -8.17 -23.33
C GLU A 568 3.27 -8.35 -22.29
N GLU A 569 4.31 -7.51 -22.32
CA GLU A 569 5.40 -7.54 -21.33
C GLU A 569 4.89 -7.31 -19.90
N CYS A 570 4.04 -6.30 -19.70
CA CYS A 570 3.45 -6.02 -18.40
C CYS A 570 2.59 -7.19 -17.94
N ALA A 571 1.83 -7.80 -18.85
CA ALA A 571 0.96 -8.92 -18.53
C ALA A 571 1.72 -10.20 -18.20
N GLU A 572 2.86 -10.47 -18.85
CA GLU A 572 3.76 -11.56 -18.49
C GLU A 572 4.25 -11.44 -17.05
N ILE A 573 4.76 -10.26 -16.65
CA ILE A 573 5.24 -10.03 -15.28
C ILE A 573 4.11 -10.15 -14.26
N LEU A 574 2.92 -9.65 -14.58
CA LEU A 574 1.77 -9.74 -13.68
C LEU A 574 1.27 -11.18 -13.52
N ARG A 575 1.50 -12.06 -14.52
CA ARG A 575 1.12 -13.48 -14.53
C ARG A 575 2.05 -14.39 -13.74
N GLU A 576 3.32 -14.02 -13.54
CA GLU A 576 4.36 -14.93 -13.04
C GLU A 576 4.01 -15.66 -11.72
N ASP A 577 3.02 -15.20 -10.95
CA ASP A 577 2.56 -15.84 -9.71
C ASP A 577 1.04 -15.65 -9.44
N ILE A 578 0.18 -15.65 -10.49
CA ILE A 578 -1.31 -15.69 -10.36
C ILE A 578 -1.81 -17.13 -10.27
#